data_AF-A0AAU9IQ09-F1
#
_entry.id   AF-A0AAU9IQ09-F1
#
_cell.length_a   1.000
_cell.length_b   1.000
_cell.length_c   1.000
_cell.angle_alpha   90.00
_cell.angle_beta   90.00
_cell.angle_gamma   90.00
#
_symmetry.space_group_name_H-M   'P 1'
#
loop_
_entity.id
_entity.type
_entity.pdbx_description
1 polymer ?
#
loop_
_entity_poly.entity_id
_entity_poly.type
_entity_poly.pdbx_seq_one_letter_code
_entity_poly.pdbx_strand_id
1 'polypeptide(L)'
;MTTHYLIVGDDYNILYMLMEYMQFVFYTSICYYFSFQVYSLVGHLSRIDRLGSCLLGFNFLYLSGCALYFVIEQFNDKDIYSCRTGLWLYMRSNSFVLTSVFLMIGIRTRKQLRIVSTSTIFITNLDKEKQLWYLLMIIFTSSTASFFNNIYYFINTKPNCNEYFDGNQSLNIFLFAMTRVISHYLPITACLYVFWNSMKPTPIDKRDNLLESFESSPRDLYESLAQSRLRFSSVISKEPSL
;
A
#
# COMPACT_ATOMS: atom_id res chain seq x y z
N MET A 1 -14.51 -9.66 16.15
CA MET A 1 -13.26 -9.43 16.90
C MET A 1 -13.52 -9.04 18.35
N THR A 2 -14.40 -8.08 18.65
CA THR A 2 -14.78 -7.70 20.04
C THR A 2 -15.52 -8.79 20.82
N THR A 3 -16.30 -9.66 20.16
CA THR A 3 -16.97 -10.81 20.79
C THR A 3 -16.02 -11.96 21.13
N HIS A 4 -14.89 -12.10 20.43
CA HIS A 4 -13.85 -13.08 20.77
C HIS A 4 -13.11 -12.74 22.06
N TYR A 5 -13.09 -11.45 22.45
CA TYR A 5 -12.48 -10.96 23.68
C TYR A 5 -13.06 -11.62 24.94
N LEU A 6 -14.35 -11.96 24.90
CA LEU A 6 -15.05 -12.58 26.02
C LEU A 6 -14.81 -14.10 26.12
N ILE A 7 -14.23 -14.73 25.09
CA ILE A 7 -14.24 -16.19 24.95
C ILE A 7 -12.83 -16.80 25.08
N VAL A 8 -11.76 -16.07 24.70
CA VAL A 8 -10.45 -16.70 24.39
C VAL A 8 -9.38 -16.57 25.49
N GLY A 9 -9.51 -15.68 26.49
CA GLY A 9 -8.55 -15.60 27.61
C GLY A 9 -7.11 -15.27 27.18
N ASP A 10 -6.10 -15.88 27.82
CA ASP A 10 -4.66 -15.59 27.64
C ASP A 10 -4.13 -15.87 26.22
N ASP A 11 -4.75 -16.80 25.47
CA ASP A 11 -4.40 -17.12 24.07
C ASP A 11 -4.60 -15.93 23.12
N TYR A 12 -5.29 -14.89 23.59
CA TYR A 12 -5.56 -13.69 22.82
C TYR A 12 -4.31 -12.85 22.53
N ASN A 13 -3.31 -12.89 23.41
CA ASN A 13 -2.03 -12.21 23.19
C ASN A 13 -1.25 -12.79 22.00
N ILE A 14 -1.39 -14.11 21.76
CA ILE A 14 -0.80 -14.80 20.60
C ILE A 14 -1.47 -14.34 19.31
N LEU A 15 -2.80 -14.31 19.28
CA LEU A 15 -3.57 -13.85 18.12
C LEU A 15 -3.21 -12.40 17.76
N TYR A 16 -2.98 -11.57 18.77
CA TYR A 16 -2.52 -10.21 18.58
C TYR A 16 -1.13 -10.11 17.96
N MET A 17 -0.17 -10.87 18.48
CA MET A 17 1.18 -10.91 17.93
C MET A 17 1.14 -11.35 16.46
N LEU A 18 0.33 -12.36 16.13
CA LEU A 18 0.11 -12.81 14.77
C LEU A 18 -0.49 -11.71 13.89
N MET A 19 -1.47 -10.96 14.40
CA MET A 19 -2.08 -9.86 13.66
C MET A 19 -1.08 -8.74 13.34
N GLU A 20 -0.20 -8.37 14.30
CA GLU A 20 0.86 -7.38 14.05
C GLU A 20 1.88 -7.89 13.03
N TYR A 21 2.23 -9.18 13.10
CA TYR A 21 3.10 -9.81 12.11
C TYR A 21 2.49 -9.76 10.71
N MET A 22 1.21 -10.10 10.57
CA MET A 22 0.50 -10.02 9.28
C MET A 22 0.40 -8.56 8.79
N GLN A 23 0.21 -7.60 9.69
CA GLN A 23 0.22 -6.17 9.36
C GLN A 23 1.59 -5.72 8.83
N PHE A 24 2.69 -6.19 9.44
CA PHE A 24 4.03 -5.93 8.95
C PHE A 24 4.24 -6.50 7.54
N VAL A 25 3.87 -7.77 7.32
CA VAL A 25 3.94 -8.41 5.99
C VAL A 25 3.14 -7.60 4.97
N PHE A 26 1.93 -7.18 5.33
CA PHE A 26 1.06 -6.36 4.49
C PHE A 26 1.72 -5.01 4.12
N TYR A 27 2.30 -4.29 5.10
CA TYR A 27 3.03 -3.05 4.84
C TYR A 27 4.23 -3.26 3.94
N THR A 28 4.98 -4.34 4.14
CA THR A 28 6.08 -4.72 3.27
C THR A 28 5.60 -4.97 1.84
N SER A 29 4.50 -5.72 1.64
CA SER A 29 3.93 -5.94 0.32
C SER A 29 3.51 -4.63 -0.37
N ILE A 30 2.91 -3.70 0.36
CA ILE A 30 2.54 -2.37 -0.17
C ILE A 30 3.78 -1.59 -0.56
N CYS A 31 4.83 -1.61 0.27
CA CYS A 31 6.08 -0.94 -0.03
C CYS A 31 6.69 -1.48 -1.33
N TYR A 32 6.73 -2.81 -1.51
CA TYR A 32 7.19 -3.43 -2.74
C TYR A 32 6.34 -3.04 -3.95
N TYR A 33 5.02 -3.08 -3.83
CA TYR A 33 4.12 -2.69 -4.91
C TYR A 33 4.37 -1.24 -5.35
N PHE A 34 4.47 -0.31 -4.39
CA PHE A 34 4.74 1.09 -4.69
C PHE A 34 6.14 1.28 -5.28
N SER A 35 7.16 0.60 -4.76
CA SER A 35 8.51 0.63 -5.36
C SER A 35 8.49 0.14 -6.81
N PHE A 36 7.73 -0.91 -7.11
CA PHE A 36 7.54 -1.41 -8.47
C PHE A 36 6.80 -0.40 -9.37
N GLN A 37 5.73 0.22 -8.87
CA GLN A 37 5.01 1.27 -9.62
C GLN A 37 5.92 2.46 -9.94
N VAL A 38 6.69 2.93 -8.95
CA VAL A 38 7.69 3.98 -9.13
C VAL A 38 8.75 3.60 -10.15
N TYR A 39 9.23 2.35 -10.11
CA TYR A 39 10.19 1.84 -11.08
C TYR A 39 9.66 1.92 -12.51
N SER A 40 8.42 1.46 -12.71
CA SER A 40 7.77 1.50 -14.03
C SER A 40 7.58 2.93 -14.57
N LEU A 41 7.32 3.90 -13.69
CA LEU A 41 7.12 5.31 -14.04
C LEU A 41 8.41 6.06 -14.38
N VAL A 42 9.51 5.73 -13.69
CA VAL A 42 10.77 6.49 -13.77
C VAL A 42 11.76 5.85 -14.77
N GLY A 43 11.50 4.62 -15.23
CA GLY A 43 12.38 3.88 -16.13
C GLY A 43 13.59 3.27 -15.40
N HIS A 44 14.49 2.62 -16.14
CA HIS A 44 15.71 1.92 -15.65
C HIS A 44 16.76 2.88 -15.02
N LEU A 45 16.38 3.67 -14.02
CA LEU A 45 17.30 4.38 -13.16
C LEU A 45 17.86 3.41 -12.13
N SER A 46 19.15 3.07 -12.28
CA SER A 46 19.91 2.14 -11.43
C SER A 46 19.80 2.36 -9.91
N ARG A 47 19.38 3.55 -9.47
CA ARG A 47 19.15 3.87 -8.06
C ARG A 47 17.89 3.24 -7.48
N ILE A 48 16.86 2.96 -8.30
CA ILE A 48 15.61 2.37 -7.82
C ILE A 48 15.78 0.86 -7.60
N ASP A 49 16.55 0.17 -8.43
CA ASP A 49 16.87 -1.25 -8.23
C ASP A 49 17.56 -1.49 -6.88
N ARG A 50 18.49 -0.59 -6.52
CA ARG A 50 19.19 -0.65 -5.22
C ARG A 50 18.22 -0.50 -4.03
N LEU A 51 17.12 0.22 -4.22
CA LEU A 51 16.11 0.44 -3.19
C LEU A 51 15.34 -0.85 -2.86
N GLY A 52 14.94 -1.61 -3.88
CA GLY A 52 14.27 -2.90 -3.71
C GLY A 52 15.14 -3.88 -2.92
N SER A 53 16.43 -3.98 -3.28
CA SER A 53 17.38 -4.81 -2.55
C SER A 53 17.61 -4.35 -1.11
N CYS A 54 17.64 -3.04 -0.85
CA CYS A 54 17.70 -2.51 0.52
C CYS A 54 16.45 -2.86 1.34
N LEU A 55 15.25 -2.78 0.75
CA LEU A 55 14.00 -3.18 1.41
C LEU A 55 13.98 -4.68 1.72
N LEU A 56 14.48 -5.52 0.80
CA LEU A 56 14.63 -6.96 1.02
C LEU A 56 15.60 -7.26 2.16
N GLY A 57 16.78 -6.64 2.13
CA GLY A 57 17.77 -6.77 3.20
C GLY A 57 17.23 -6.33 4.56
N PHE A 58 16.51 -5.21 4.60
CA PHE A 58 15.87 -4.73 5.84
C PHE A 58 14.83 -5.72 6.37
N ASN A 59 13.95 -6.25 5.50
CA ASN A 59 12.96 -7.25 5.88
C ASN A 59 13.60 -8.54 6.39
N PHE A 60 14.66 -9.01 5.71
CA PHE A 60 15.38 -10.21 6.12
C PHE A 60 16.05 -10.02 7.49
N LEU A 61 16.72 -8.89 7.70
CA LEU A 61 17.33 -8.54 9.00
C LEU A 61 16.28 -8.42 10.11
N TYR A 62 15.13 -7.82 9.81
CA TYR A 62 14.03 -7.71 10.76
C TYR A 62 13.47 -9.09 11.16
N LEU A 63 13.12 -9.93 10.18
CA LEU A 63 12.58 -11.26 10.45
C LEU A 63 13.58 -12.13 11.21
N SER A 64 14.85 -12.04 10.83
CA SER A 64 15.93 -12.75 11.53
C SER A 64 16.10 -12.24 12.97
N GLY A 65 16.03 -10.92 13.18
CA GLY A 65 16.10 -10.30 14.50
C GLY A 65 14.92 -10.69 15.39
N CYS A 66 13.70 -10.68 14.86
CA CYS A 66 12.51 -11.17 15.55
C CYS A 66 12.64 -12.65 15.94
N ALA A 67 13.07 -13.51 15.02
CA ALA A 67 13.24 -14.94 15.27
C ALA A 67 14.31 -15.19 16.35
N LEU A 68 15.46 -14.51 16.26
CA LEU A 68 16.53 -14.63 17.25
C LEU A 68 16.08 -14.14 18.64
N TYR A 69 15.38 -13.00 18.71
CA TYR A 69 14.85 -12.47 19.97
C TYR A 69 13.83 -13.42 20.60
N PHE A 70 12.92 -13.97 19.79
CA PHE A 70 11.94 -14.95 20.25
C PHE A 70 12.62 -16.20 20.83
N VAL A 71 13.62 -16.75 20.14
CA VAL A 71 14.37 -17.92 20.62
C VAL A 71 15.08 -17.61 21.94
N ILE A 72 15.75 -16.46 22.07
CA ILE A 72 16.46 -16.07 23.30
C ILE A 72 15.50 -15.92 24.48
N GLU A 73 14.35 -15.27 24.29
CA GLU A 73 13.39 -15.07 25.38
C GLU A 73 12.70 -16.39 25.78
N GLN A 74 12.46 -17.29 24.82
CA GLN A 74 11.94 -18.63 25.08
C GLN A 74 12.89 -19.48 25.92
N PHE A 75 14.20 -19.37 25.70
CA PHE A 75 15.20 -20.08 26.53
C PHE A 75 15.35 -19.51 27.95
N ASN A 76 14.85 -18.29 28.21
CA ASN A 76 14.94 -17.63 29.50
C ASN A 76 13.65 -17.73 30.34
N ASP A 77 12.69 -18.57 29.94
CA ASP A 77 11.39 -18.78 30.62
C ASP A 77 10.63 -17.48 30.94
N LYS A 78 10.75 -16.47 30.06
CA LYS A 78 10.00 -15.21 30.20
C LYS A 78 8.63 -15.33 29.56
N ASP A 79 7.65 -14.61 30.10
CA ASP A 79 6.33 -14.49 29.48
C ASP A 79 6.42 -13.62 28.21
N ILE A 80 6.73 -14.27 27.08
CA ILE A 80 6.96 -13.65 25.77
C ILE A 80 5.70 -12.95 25.26
N TYR A 81 4.52 -13.45 25.64
CA TYR A 81 3.24 -12.99 25.11
C TYR A 81 2.72 -11.74 25.84
N SER A 82 3.26 -11.42 27.01
CA SER A 82 2.96 -10.18 27.71
C SER A 82 3.26 -8.96 26.85
N CYS A 83 2.34 -7.99 26.86
CA CYS A 83 2.44 -6.74 26.09
C CYS A 83 3.57 -5.81 26.56
N ARG A 84 4.17 -6.14 27.70
CA ARG A 84 5.31 -5.44 28.29
C ARG A 84 6.66 -5.87 27.69
N THR A 85 6.71 -6.97 26.94
CA THR A 85 7.99 -7.50 26.46
C THR A 85 8.65 -6.59 25.43
N GLY A 86 9.99 -6.62 25.40
CA GLY A 86 10.76 -5.91 24.38
C GLY A 86 10.44 -6.38 22.97
N LEU A 87 9.93 -7.61 22.80
CA LEU A 87 9.47 -8.15 21.52
C LEU A 87 8.33 -7.31 20.94
N TRP A 88 7.33 -6.96 21.76
CA TRP A 88 6.21 -6.11 21.36
C TRP A 88 6.68 -4.72 20.93
N LEU A 89 7.57 -4.11 21.70
CA LEU A 89 8.18 -2.84 21.35
C LEU A 89 8.96 -2.93 20.04
N TYR A 90 9.71 -4.02 19.85
CA TYR A 90 10.50 -4.27 18.65
C TYR A 90 9.63 -4.40 17.40
N MET A 91 8.59 -5.25 17.40
CA MET A 91 7.72 -5.44 16.23
C MET A 91 7.05 -4.14 15.76
N ARG A 92 6.49 -3.38 16.71
CA ARG A 92 5.81 -2.10 16.43
C ARG A 92 6.78 -0.99 16.01
N SER A 93 7.97 -0.93 16.61
CA SER A 93 9.00 0.04 16.22
C SER A 93 9.46 -0.18 14.79
N ASN A 94 9.59 -1.44 14.36
CA ASN A 94 10.02 -1.75 13.00
C ASN A 94 8.98 -1.37 11.94
N SER A 95 7.69 -1.52 12.23
CA SER A 95 6.64 -1.01 11.33
C SER A 95 6.73 0.51 11.16
N PHE A 96 7.00 1.24 12.25
CA PHE A 96 7.22 2.69 12.20
C PHE A 96 8.50 3.08 11.44
N VAL A 97 9.60 2.36 11.65
CA VAL A 97 10.86 2.60 10.92
C VAL A 97 10.66 2.33 9.43
N LEU A 98 10.03 1.21 9.06
CA LEU A 98 9.77 0.84 7.67
C LEU A 98 8.92 1.90 6.96
N THR A 99 7.82 2.32 7.58
CA THR A 99 6.94 3.35 7.01
C THR A 99 7.61 4.73 6.93
N SER A 100 8.49 5.06 7.89
CA SER A 100 9.29 6.30 7.86
C SER A 100 10.33 6.30 6.74
N VAL A 101 11.06 5.19 6.57
CA VAL A 101 11.99 5.00 5.44
C VAL A 101 11.24 5.13 4.13
N PHE A 102 10.05 4.52 4.05
CA PHE A 102 9.23 4.56 2.85
C PHE A 102 8.69 5.96 2.54
N LEU A 103 8.29 6.72 3.58
CA LEU A 103 7.92 8.13 3.44
C LEU A 103 9.08 8.96 2.88
N MET A 104 10.29 8.78 3.40
CA MET A 104 11.50 9.46 2.94
C MET A 104 11.81 9.14 1.47
N ILE A 105 11.64 7.89 1.07
CA ILE A 105 11.78 7.46 -0.33
C ILE A 105 10.72 8.13 -1.19
N GLY A 106 9.45 8.10 -0.77
CA GLY A 106 8.35 8.75 -1.47
C GLY A 106 8.61 10.24 -1.72
N ILE A 107 9.09 10.98 -0.70
CA ILE A 107 9.49 12.39 -0.83
C ILE A 107 10.58 12.56 -1.89
N ARG A 108 11.63 11.72 -1.85
CA ARG A 108 12.75 11.80 -2.80
C ARG A 108 12.32 11.49 -4.23
N THR A 109 11.54 10.44 -4.43
CA THR A 109 11.00 10.04 -5.73
C THR A 109 10.13 11.15 -6.31
N ARG A 110 9.26 11.76 -5.50
CA ARG A 110 8.43 12.90 -5.95
C ARG A 110 9.26 14.06 -6.46
N LYS A 111 10.34 14.42 -5.75
CA LYS A 111 11.24 15.49 -6.19
C LYS A 111 11.87 15.16 -7.55
N GLN A 112 12.30 13.92 -7.76
CA GLN A 112 12.87 13.49 -9.03
C GLN A 112 11.84 13.47 -10.16
N LEU A 113 10.65 12.93 -9.92
CA LEU A 113 9.53 12.94 -10.87
C LEU A 113 9.16 14.35 -11.32
N ARG A 114 9.11 15.31 -10.40
CA ARG A 114 8.81 16.71 -10.75
C ARG A 114 9.86 17.32 -11.69
N ILE A 115 11.14 17.00 -11.48
CA ILE A 115 12.23 17.49 -12.35
C ILE A 115 12.07 16.87 -13.76
N VAL A 116 11.88 15.56 -13.84
CA VAL A 116 11.74 14.84 -15.12
C VAL A 116 10.47 15.27 -15.87
N SER A 117 9.34 15.41 -15.18
CA SER A 117 8.07 15.88 -15.75
C SER A 117 8.13 17.31 -16.28
N THR A 118 9.06 18.14 -15.80
CA THR A 118 9.25 19.50 -16.34
C THR A 118 10.05 19.45 -17.65
N SER A 119 10.89 18.44 -17.84
CA SER A 119 11.79 18.31 -19.00
C SER A 119 11.24 17.45 -20.14
N THR A 120 10.22 16.63 -19.88
CA THR A 120 9.57 15.80 -20.91
C THR A 120 8.08 16.09 -20.94
N ILE A 121 7.48 16.15 -22.14
CA ILE A 121 6.01 16.17 -22.36
C ILE A 121 5.44 14.79 -22.02
N PHE A 122 5.86 14.20 -20.90
CA PHE A 122 5.25 13.00 -20.39
C PHE A 122 3.98 13.43 -19.68
N ILE A 123 2.83 12.95 -20.16
CA ILE A 123 1.55 13.05 -19.45
C ILE A 123 1.67 12.10 -18.24
N THR A 124 2.44 12.53 -17.25
CA THR A 124 2.54 11.84 -15.98
C THR A 124 1.14 11.85 -15.38
N ASN A 125 0.61 10.68 -15.04
CA ASN A 125 -0.75 10.53 -14.55
C ASN A 125 -0.81 11.06 -13.10
N LEU A 126 -0.91 12.39 -12.95
CA LEU A 126 -0.85 13.13 -11.67
C LEU A 126 -1.85 12.60 -10.64
N ASP A 127 -2.96 12.02 -11.09
CA ASP A 127 -3.98 11.45 -10.21
C ASP A 127 -3.49 10.16 -9.54
N LYS A 128 -2.71 9.32 -10.25
CA LYS A 128 -2.08 8.13 -9.66
C LYS A 128 -1.05 8.53 -8.60
N GLU A 129 -0.24 9.57 -8.85
CA GLU A 129 0.71 10.10 -7.86
C GLU A 129 -0.02 10.58 -6.60
N LYS A 130 -1.11 11.35 -6.73
CA LYS A 130 -1.89 11.85 -5.59
C LYS A 130 -2.49 10.73 -4.76
N GLN A 131 -3.07 9.71 -5.41
CA GLN A 131 -3.65 8.55 -4.72
C GLN A 131 -2.58 7.78 -3.93
N LEU A 132 -1.43 7.57 -4.55
CA LEU A 132 -0.29 6.88 -3.95
C LEU A 132 0.26 7.64 -2.73
N TRP A 133 0.29 8.98 -2.79
CA TRP A 133 0.66 9.84 -1.66
C TRP A 133 -0.35 9.83 -0.53
N TYR A 134 -1.64 9.89 -0.84
CA TYR A 134 -2.69 9.81 0.17
C TYR A 134 -2.61 8.50 0.94
N LEU A 135 -2.37 7.39 0.23
CA LEU A 135 -2.15 6.08 0.84
C LEU A 135 -0.93 6.07 1.77
N LEU A 136 0.19 6.62 1.30
CA LEU A 136 1.42 6.70 2.09
C LEU A 136 1.23 7.49 3.39
N MET A 137 0.52 8.62 3.32
CA MET A 137 0.22 9.44 4.50
C MET A 137 -0.69 8.70 5.48
N ILE A 138 -1.71 8.00 5.00
CA ILE A 138 -2.57 7.15 5.81
C ILE A 138 -1.74 6.10 6.56
N ILE A 139 -0.92 5.34 5.85
CA ILE A 139 -0.11 4.26 6.43
C ILE A 139 0.85 4.84 7.48
N PHE A 140 1.48 5.97 7.18
CA PHE A 140 2.40 6.65 8.11
C PHE A 140 1.68 7.12 9.38
N THR A 141 0.51 7.77 9.26
CA THR A 141 -0.27 8.21 10.43
C THR A 141 -0.74 7.02 11.27
N SER A 142 -1.22 5.96 10.64
CA SER A 142 -1.63 4.72 11.32
C SER A 142 -0.47 4.04 12.04
N SER A 143 0.70 3.97 11.41
CA SER A 143 1.90 3.40 12.04
C SER A 143 2.41 4.25 13.20
N THR A 144 2.35 5.58 13.07
CA THR A 144 2.74 6.52 14.12
C THR A 144 1.82 6.40 15.33
N ALA A 145 0.50 6.37 15.12
CA ALA A 145 -0.48 6.15 16.19
C ALA A 145 -0.26 4.81 16.90
N SER A 146 -0.01 3.73 16.13
CA SER A 146 0.29 2.40 16.68
C SER A 146 1.56 2.37 17.52
N PHE A 147 2.60 3.09 17.10
CA PHE A 147 3.86 3.21 17.83
C PHE A 147 3.70 3.97 19.15
N PHE A 148 3.05 5.13 19.15
CA PHE A 148 2.79 5.88 20.39
C PHE A 148 1.90 5.12 21.37
N ASN A 149 0.88 4.43 20.86
CA ASN A 149 0.05 3.55 21.68
C ASN A 149 0.90 2.46 22.35
N ASN A 150 1.90 1.91 21.67
CA ASN A 150 2.78 0.90 22.26
C ASN A 150 3.74 1.49 23.30
N ILE A 151 4.32 2.66 23.04
CA ILE A 151 5.13 3.38 24.04
C ILE A 151 4.31 3.61 25.32
N TYR A 152 3.05 4.00 25.18
CA TYR A 152 2.14 4.18 26.32
C TYR A 152 1.98 2.90 27.13
N TYR A 153 1.76 1.74 26.48
CA TYR A 153 1.67 0.44 27.15
C TYR A 153 2.97 0.05 27.86
N PHE A 154 4.11 0.26 27.20
CA PHE A 154 5.42 -0.07 27.74
C PHE A 154 5.75 0.75 28.99
N ILE A 155 5.50 2.06 28.98
CA ILE A 155 5.77 2.96 30.11
C ILE A 155 4.84 2.67 31.29
N ASN A 156 3.56 2.43 31.05
CA ASN A 156 2.58 2.18 32.12
C ASN A 156 2.60 0.73 32.62
N THR A 157 3.50 -0.11 32.12
CA THR A 157 3.71 -1.50 32.56
C THR A 157 2.45 -2.36 32.63
N LYS A 158 1.47 -2.08 31.75
CA LYS A 158 0.21 -2.83 31.72
C LYS A 158 0.47 -4.23 31.13
N PRO A 159 0.10 -5.32 31.83
CA PRO A 159 0.33 -6.68 31.34
C PRO A 159 -0.55 -7.00 30.12
N ASN A 160 -1.75 -6.43 30.06
CA ASN A 160 -2.74 -6.69 29.02
C ASN A 160 -2.78 -5.58 27.96
N CYS A 161 -2.84 -5.97 26.69
CA CYS A 161 -2.81 -5.08 25.51
C CYS A 161 -4.09 -4.24 25.28
N ASN A 162 -5.06 -4.29 26.19
CA ASN A 162 -6.36 -3.63 26.09
C ASN A 162 -6.71 -2.74 27.29
N GLU A 163 -5.89 -2.73 28.34
CA GLU A 163 -6.19 -1.98 29.55
C GLU A 163 -5.58 -0.57 29.45
N TYR A 164 -6.43 0.41 29.14
CA TYR A 164 -6.03 1.82 29.10
C TYR A 164 -6.30 2.51 30.45
N PHE A 165 -7.46 2.24 31.05
CA PHE A 165 -7.94 2.81 32.29
C PHE A 165 -8.31 1.71 33.28
N ASP A 166 -7.84 1.84 34.51
CA ASP A 166 -8.18 0.89 35.57
C ASP A 166 -9.65 1.03 35.97
N GLY A 167 -10.36 -0.10 36.04
CA GLY A 167 -11.74 -0.15 36.53
C GLY A 167 -12.85 0.26 35.53
N ASN A 168 -12.52 0.67 34.30
CA ASN A 168 -13.54 1.00 33.27
C ASN A 168 -13.40 0.16 32.00
N GLN A 169 -13.97 -1.05 32.05
CA GLN A 169 -13.91 -2.02 30.96
C GLN A 169 -14.53 -1.51 29.65
N SER A 170 -15.66 -0.81 29.72
CA SER A 170 -16.36 -0.30 28.53
C SER A 170 -15.52 0.71 27.75
N LEU A 171 -14.87 1.64 28.47
CA LEU A 171 -14.03 2.66 27.86
C LEU A 171 -12.75 2.04 27.27
N ASN A 172 -12.18 1.03 27.93
CA ASN A 172 -11.07 0.25 27.42
C ASN A 172 -11.40 -0.45 26.09
N ILE A 173 -12.56 -1.12 26.02
CA ILE A 173 -13.02 -1.79 24.79
C ILE A 173 -13.22 -0.77 23.66
N PHE A 174 -13.83 0.37 23.97
CA PHE A 174 -14.07 1.42 22.98
C PHE A 174 -12.77 1.99 22.41
N LEU A 175 -11.83 2.40 23.26
CA LEU A 175 -10.54 2.94 22.82
C LEU A 175 -9.71 1.90 22.09
N PHE A 176 -9.73 0.66 22.56
CA PHE A 176 -9.09 -0.45 21.89
C PHE A 176 -9.64 -0.61 20.45
N ALA A 177 -10.97 -0.65 20.29
CA ALA A 177 -11.62 -0.77 18.99
C ALA A 177 -11.26 0.41 18.06
N MET A 178 -11.31 1.65 18.58
CA MET A 178 -10.95 2.85 17.83
C MET A 178 -9.48 2.83 17.37
N THR A 179 -8.57 2.47 18.27
CA THR A 179 -7.14 2.32 17.92
C THR A 179 -6.97 1.29 16.82
N ARG A 180 -7.68 0.16 16.84
CA ARG A 180 -7.60 -0.87 15.79
C ARG A 180 -8.18 -0.41 14.45
N VAL A 181 -9.29 0.31 14.47
CA VAL A 181 -9.86 0.93 13.26
C VAL A 181 -8.83 1.84 12.61
N ILE A 182 -8.20 2.71 13.37
CA ILE A 182 -7.23 3.69 12.86
C ILE A 182 -5.94 3.01 12.41
N SER A 183 -5.40 2.09 13.20
CA SER A 183 -4.06 1.53 12.96
C SER A 183 -4.01 0.37 11.96
N HIS A 184 -5.11 -0.39 11.81
CA HIS A 184 -5.12 -1.61 10.98
C HIS A 184 -6.13 -1.52 9.84
N TYR A 185 -7.42 -1.30 10.17
CA TYR A 185 -8.49 -1.37 9.18
C TYR A 185 -8.47 -0.21 8.18
N LEU A 186 -8.10 1.00 8.63
CA LEU A 186 -8.04 2.18 7.77
C LEU A 186 -6.95 2.04 6.70
N PRO A 187 -5.70 1.62 7.01
CA PRO A 187 -4.69 1.29 6.01
C PRO A 187 -5.14 0.21 5.02
N ILE A 188 -5.74 -0.89 5.51
CA ILE A 188 -6.20 -2.00 4.66
C ILE A 188 -7.27 -1.50 3.69
N THR A 189 -8.26 -0.75 4.19
CA THR A 189 -9.35 -0.20 3.38
C THR A 189 -8.82 0.79 2.34
N ALA A 190 -7.89 1.67 2.72
CA ALA A 190 -7.26 2.59 1.79
C ALA A 190 -6.47 1.85 0.69
N CYS A 191 -5.75 0.78 1.03
CA CYS A 191 -5.05 -0.04 0.06
C CYS A 191 -6.02 -0.71 -0.91
N LEU A 192 -7.07 -1.37 -0.39
CA LEU A 192 -8.09 -2.02 -1.22
C LEU A 192 -8.75 -1.01 -2.17
N TYR A 193 -9.04 0.20 -1.68
CA TYR A 193 -9.58 1.26 -2.51
C TYR A 193 -8.62 1.68 -3.65
N VAL A 194 -7.34 1.89 -3.34
CA VAL A 194 -6.32 2.25 -4.35
C VAL A 194 -6.12 1.14 -5.36
N PHE A 195 -6.01 -0.12 -4.92
CA PHE A 195 -5.87 -1.27 -5.81
C PHE A 195 -7.10 -1.45 -6.70
N TRP A 196 -8.30 -1.39 -6.12
CA TRP A 196 -9.55 -1.46 -6.87
C TRP A 196 -9.64 -0.38 -7.94
N ASN A 197 -9.25 0.85 -7.61
CA ASN A 197 -9.29 1.95 -8.56
C ASN A 197 -8.21 1.81 -9.65
N SER A 198 -7.05 1.22 -9.32
CA SER A 198 -5.97 0.99 -10.29
C SER A 198 -6.29 -0.10 -11.31
N MET A 199 -7.20 -1.02 -11.00
CA MET A 199 -7.66 -2.07 -11.93
C MET A 199 -8.70 -1.59 -12.95
N LYS A 200 -9.28 -0.39 -12.76
CA LYS A 200 -10.25 0.13 -13.71
C LYS A 200 -9.52 0.57 -14.99
N PRO A 201 -9.94 0.10 -16.18
CA PRO A 201 -9.28 0.48 -17.43
C PRO A 201 -9.38 1.99 -17.62
N THR A 202 -8.24 2.63 -17.88
CA THR A 202 -8.23 4.06 -18.12
C THR A 202 -8.81 4.38 -19.51
N PRO A 203 -9.35 5.60 -19.74
CA PRO A 203 -9.80 6.00 -21.07
C PRO A 203 -8.69 5.93 -22.13
N ILE A 204 -7.43 6.01 -21.70
CA ILE A 204 -6.24 5.88 -22.55
C ILE A 204 -6.03 4.42 -22.95
N ASP A 205 -6.11 3.47 -22.01
CA ASP A 205 -6.09 2.03 -22.36
C ASP A 205 -7.21 1.64 -23.31
N LYS A 206 -8.40 2.26 -23.18
CA LYS A 206 -9.48 2.06 -24.15
C LYS A 206 -9.14 2.60 -25.54
N ARG A 207 -8.39 3.70 -25.63
CA ARG A 207 -7.98 4.30 -26.90
C ARG A 207 -6.89 3.47 -27.57
N ASP A 208 -5.93 2.95 -26.80
CA ASP A 208 -4.86 2.09 -27.32
C ASP A 208 -5.41 0.71 -27.73
N ASN A 209 -6.31 0.11 -26.93
CA ASN A 209 -7.04 -1.09 -27.34
C ASN A 209 -7.95 -0.85 -28.57
N LEU A 210 -8.50 0.37 -28.71
CA LEU A 210 -9.23 0.76 -29.92
C LEU A 210 -8.27 0.86 -31.11
N LEU A 211 -7.11 1.48 -30.96
CA LEU A 211 -6.09 1.59 -32.00
C LEU A 211 -5.53 0.22 -32.42
N GLU A 212 -5.23 -0.67 -31.47
CA GLU A 212 -4.87 -2.06 -31.77
C GLU A 212 -6.04 -2.83 -32.43
N SER A 213 -7.29 -2.56 -32.05
CA SER A 213 -8.45 -3.14 -32.75
C SER A 213 -8.63 -2.60 -34.18
N PHE A 214 -8.16 -1.38 -34.46
CA PHE A 214 -8.13 -0.81 -35.80
C PHE A 214 -6.95 -1.33 -36.62
N GLU A 215 -5.79 -1.58 -36.02
CA GLU A 215 -4.61 -2.15 -36.70
C GLU A 215 -4.77 -3.65 -36.98
N SER A 216 -5.52 -4.39 -36.15
CA SER A 216 -5.76 -5.83 -36.33
C SER A 216 -6.83 -6.18 -37.39
N SER A 217 -7.58 -5.20 -37.93
CA SER A 217 -8.42 -5.40 -39.12
C SER A 217 -8.16 -4.37 -40.23
N PRO A 218 -7.05 -4.50 -40.98
CA PRO A 218 -6.78 -3.65 -42.15
C PRO A 218 -7.83 -3.83 -43.26
N ARG A 219 -8.49 -5.01 -43.32
CA ARG A 219 -9.51 -5.32 -44.34
C ARG A 219 -10.77 -4.51 -44.16
N ASP A 220 -11.28 -4.39 -42.94
CA ASP A 220 -12.54 -3.69 -42.68
C ASP A 220 -12.39 -2.18 -42.88
N LEU A 221 -11.21 -1.63 -42.57
CA LEU A 221 -10.90 -0.23 -42.83
C LEU A 221 -10.84 0.06 -44.34
N TYR A 222 -10.22 -0.84 -45.12
CA TYR A 222 -10.18 -0.72 -46.59
C TYR A 222 -11.57 -0.86 -47.24
N GLU A 223 -12.41 -1.78 -46.75
CA GLU A 223 -13.79 -1.91 -47.24
C GLU A 223 -14.63 -0.68 -46.90
N SER A 224 -14.52 -0.12 -45.69
CA SER A 224 -15.24 1.10 -45.31
C SER A 224 -14.79 2.33 -46.11
N LEU A 225 -13.50 2.45 -46.41
CA LEU A 225 -12.93 3.54 -47.24
C LEU A 225 -13.31 3.38 -48.72
N ALA A 226 -13.36 2.14 -49.23
CA ALA A 226 -13.83 1.87 -50.59
C ALA A 226 -15.33 2.19 -50.74
N GLN A 227 -16.14 1.82 -49.74
CA GLN A 227 -17.59 2.06 -49.77
C GLN A 227 -17.94 3.55 -49.63
N SER A 228 -17.16 4.32 -48.87
CA SER A 228 -17.32 5.78 -48.75
C SER A 228 -16.85 6.52 -50.01
N ARG A 229 -15.77 6.08 -50.69
CA ARG A 229 -15.38 6.62 -52.01
C ARG A 229 -16.47 6.39 -53.07
N LEU A 230 -17.11 5.23 -53.09
CA LEU A 230 -18.19 4.94 -54.05
C LEU A 230 -19.42 5.84 -53.83
N ARG A 231 -19.75 6.18 -52.57
CA ARG A 231 -20.82 7.15 -52.29
C ARG A 231 -20.47 8.56 -52.78
N PHE A 232 -19.25 9.04 -52.55
CA PHE A 232 -18.84 10.37 -53.04
C PHE A 232 -18.80 10.46 -54.57
N SER A 233 -18.41 9.37 -55.25
CA SER A 233 -18.43 9.29 -56.71
C SER A 233 -19.84 9.46 -57.29
N SER A 234 -20.86 8.93 -56.61
CA SER A 234 -22.25 9.02 -57.07
C SER A 234 -22.85 10.43 -56.95
N VAL A 235 -22.28 11.29 -56.11
CA VAL A 235 -22.77 12.67 -55.89
C VAL A 235 -22.22 13.63 -56.95
N ILE A 236 -21.04 13.35 -57.53
CA ILE A 236 -20.40 14.24 -58.50
C ILE A 236 -20.94 14.04 -59.94
N SER A 237 -21.61 12.93 -60.25
CA SER A 237 -22.13 12.66 -61.61
C SER A 237 -23.46 13.35 -61.97
N LYS A 238 -23.99 14.23 -61.11
CA LYS A 238 -25.17 15.04 -61.43
C LYS A 238 -24.77 16.49 -61.74
N GLU A 239 -24.00 16.67 -62.81
CA GLU A 239 -23.95 17.97 -63.50
C GLU A 239 -25.09 18.02 -64.54
N PRO A 240 -25.98 19.03 -64.48
CA PRO A 240 -27.03 19.18 -65.48
C PRO A 240 -26.42 19.72 -66.78
N SER A 241 -26.63 18.97 -67.87
CA SER A 241 -26.35 19.40 -69.24
C SER A 241 -27.21 20.62 -69.58
N LEU A 242 -26.56 21.75 -69.86
CA LEU A 242 -27.14 22.99 -70.38
C LEU A 242 -26.59 23.24 -71.79
#